data_AF-A0A6H9Y7D7-F1
#
_entry.id   AF-A0A6H9Y7D7-F1
#
_cell.length_a   1.000
_cell.length_b   1.000
_cell.length_c   1.000
_cell.angle_alpha   90.00
_cell.angle_beta   90.00
_cell.angle_gamma   90.00
#
_symmetry.space_group_name_H-M   'P 1'
#
loop_
_entity.id
_entity.type
_entity.pdbx_description
1 polymer ?
#
loop_
_entity_poly.entity_id
_entity_poly.type
_entity_poly.pdbx_seq_one_letter_code
_entity_poly.pdbx_strand_id
1 'polypeptide(L)'
;MDIKITHGCEMPNAGTRHRGNWRWKQRVAGNVAAVKDDSPAARAQCPECGLVWVVGVDHRVEAVFCSRRCKTRARRGRQAARSAG
;
A
#
# COMPACT_ATOMS: atom_id res chain seq x y z
N MET A 1 32.43 -13.59 -8.38
CA MET A 1 31.64 -12.42 -8.86
C MET A 1 30.63 -12.16 -7.77
N ASP A 2 31.06 -11.41 -6.77
CA ASP A 2 30.40 -11.35 -5.46
C ASP A 2 29.73 -9.98 -5.31
N ILE A 3 28.41 -9.98 -5.44
CA ILE A 3 27.60 -8.77 -5.27
C ILE A 3 27.48 -8.51 -3.77
N LYS A 4 28.38 -7.68 -3.24
CA LYS A 4 28.29 -7.12 -1.89
C LYS A 4 27.12 -6.13 -1.85
N ILE A 5 25.96 -6.59 -1.38
CA ILE A 5 24.85 -5.70 -1.03
C ILE A 5 25.17 -5.07 0.33
N THR A 6 25.98 -4.03 0.34
CA THR A 6 26.04 -3.07 1.46
C THR A 6 24.89 -2.08 1.29
N HIS A 7 23.68 -2.48 1.65
CA HIS A 7 22.65 -1.50 2.03
C HIS A 7 22.93 -1.08 3.48
N GLY A 8 23.86 -0.16 3.64
CA GLY A 8 23.91 0.66 4.85
C GLY A 8 22.64 1.51 4.87
N CYS A 9 21.70 1.15 5.75
CA CYS A 9 20.63 2.07 6.14
C CYS A 9 21.27 3.21 6.93
N GLU A 10 21.78 4.22 6.23
CA GLU A 10 22.11 5.50 6.83
C GLU A 10 20.80 6.16 7.27
N MET A 11 20.54 6.08 8.58
CA MET A 11 19.40 6.72 9.22
C MET A 11 19.77 8.20 9.43
N PRO A 12 19.09 9.18 8.80
CA PRO A 12 19.36 10.57 9.07
C PRO A 12 19.01 10.94 10.51
N ASN A 13 19.90 11.75 11.08
CA ASN A 13 20.06 12.10 12.48
C ASN A 13 18.81 12.76 13.12
N ALA A 14 18.65 12.50 14.42
CA ALA A 14 17.49 12.75 15.25
C ALA A 14 17.18 14.24 15.46
N GLY A 15 15.92 14.63 15.19
CA GLY A 15 15.44 15.99 15.43
C GLY A 15 13.95 16.16 15.72
N THR A 16 13.14 15.09 15.78
CA THR A 16 11.72 15.20 16.15
C THR A 16 11.38 14.21 17.26
N ARG A 17 11.13 14.74 18.47
CA ARG A 17 10.41 14.02 19.53
C ARG A 17 8.98 13.76 19.04
N HIS A 18 8.77 12.73 18.22
CA HIS A 18 7.44 12.17 18.08
C HIS A 18 7.15 11.44 19.39
N ARG A 19 6.41 12.09 20.31
CA ARG A 19 5.65 11.36 21.34
C ARG A 19 4.78 10.37 20.56
N GLY A 20 5.27 9.14 20.43
CA GLY A 20 4.58 8.07 19.73
C GLY A 20 3.26 7.86 20.45
N ASN A 21 2.20 8.47 19.92
CA ASN A 21 0.86 8.27 20.42
C ASN A 21 0.58 6.75 20.39
N TRP A 22 -0.05 6.21 21.43
CA TRP A 22 -0.31 4.77 21.56
C TRP A 22 -0.99 4.20 20.31
N ARG A 23 -1.83 5.00 19.64
CA ARG A 23 -2.49 4.69 18.37
C ARG A 23 -1.51 4.43 17.22
N TRP A 24 -0.45 5.21 17.11
CA TRP A 24 0.57 5.05 16.08
C TRP A 24 1.36 3.77 16.31
N LYS A 25 1.76 3.49 17.56
CA LYS A 25 2.43 2.23 17.90
C LYS A 25 1.56 1.01 17.60
N GLN A 26 0.28 1.05 18.00
CA GLN A 26 -0.66 -0.01 17.67
C GLN A 26 -0.88 -0.17 16.16
N ARG A 27 -1.00 0.93 15.42
CA ARG A 27 -1.13 0.88 13.96
C ARG A 27 0.11 0.25 13.31
N VAL A 28 1.31 0.63 13.74
CA VAL A 28 2.55 0.05 13.23
C VAL A 28 2.64 -1.44 13.56
N ALA A 29 2.31 -1.85 14.80
CA ALA A 29 2.29 -3.25 15.18
C ALA A 29 1.29 -4.07 14.37
N GLY A 30 0.07 -3.55 14.15
CA GLY A 30 -0.94 -4.19 13.32
C GLY A 30 -0.50 -4.30 11.85
N ASN A 31 0.14 -3.27 11.31
CA ASN A 31 0.69 -3.29 9.96
C ASN A 31 1.79 -4.36 9.81
N VAL A 32 2.68 -4.49 10.79
CA VAL A 32 3.74 -5.51 10.78
C VAL A 32 3.15 -6.92 10.87
N ALA A 33 2.13 -7.15 11.71
CA ALA A 33 1.45 -8.43 11.78
C ALA A 33 0.77 -8.78 10.44
N ALA A 34 0.03 -7.84 9.84
CA ALA A 34 -0.64 -8.05 8.56
C ALA A 34 0.34 -8.41 7.42
N VAL A 35 1.55 -7.85 7.43
CA VAL A 35 2.61 -8.21 6.47
C VAL A 35 3.17 -9.61 6.76
N LYS A 36 3.34 -9.98 8.03
CA LYS A 36 3.93 -11.27 8.44
C LYS A 36 2.97 -12.45 8.26
N ASP A 37 1.69 -12.27 8.54
CA ASP A 37 0.70 -13.35 8.55
C ASP A 37 0.24 -13.75 7.14
N ASP A 38 0.73 -13.08 6.08
CA ASP A 38 0.32 -13.28 4.68
C ASP A 38 -1.21 -13.27 4.50
N SER A 39 -1.93 -12.60 5.42
CA SER A 39 -3.35 -12.90 5.64
C SER A 39 -4.17 -12.50 4.39
N PRO A 40 -4.85 -13.44 3.72
CA PRO A 40 -5.60 -13.15 2.49
C PRO A 40 -6.71 -12.12 2.71
N ALA A 41 -7.29 -12.10 3.92
CA ALA A 41 -8.32 -11.14 4.31
C ALA A 41 -7.82 -9.68 4.39
N ALA A 42 -6.50 -9.49 4.48
CA ALA A 42 -5.87 -8.17 4.50
C ALA A 42 -5.32 -7.76 3.13
N ARG A 43 -5.55 -8.53 2.06
CA ARG A 43 -5.05 -8.22 0.72
C ARG A 43 -6.18 -7.74 -0.20
N ALA A 44 -5.94 -6.66 -0.91
CA ALA A 44 -6.80 -6.19 -1.98
C ALA A 44 -6.03 -6.13 -3.30
N GLN A 45 -6.76 -6.32 -4.40
CA GLN A 45 -6.19 -6.33 -5.75
C GLN A 45 -6.77 -5.19 -6.58
N CYS A 46 -5.92 -4.59 -7.41
CA CYS A 46 -6.37 -3.58 -8.36
C CYS A 46 -7.15 -4.25 -9.48
N PRO A 47 -8.41 -3.86 -9.74
CA PRO A 47 -9.17 -4.41 -10.87
C PRO A 47 -8.61 -4.00 -12.24
N GLU A 48 -7.73 -2.99 -12.29
CA GLU A 48 -7.20 -2.45 -13.55
C GLU A 48 -5.83 -3.00 -13.95
N CYS A 49 -4.98 -3.32 -12.96
CA CYS A 49 -3.60 -3.73 -13.21
C CYS A 49 -3.19 -5.00 -12.45
N GLY A 50 -4.08 -5.57 -11.65
CA GLY A 50 -3.81 -6.79 -10.89
C GLY A 50 -2.84 -6.64 -9.72
N LEU A 51 -2.35 -5.42 -9.44
CA LEU A 51 -1.47 -5.17 -8.30
C LEU A 51 -2.17 -5.54 -7.00
N VAL A 52 -1.54 -6.39 -6.18
CA VAL A 52 -2.03 -6.79 -4.86
C VAL A 52 -1.32 -5.96 -3.79
N TRP A 53 -2.06 -5.48 -2.79
CA TRP A 53 -1.51 -4.72 -1.67
C TRP A 53 -2.16 -5.12 -0.35
N VAL A 54 -1.50 -4.79 0.77
CA VAL A 54 -2.05 -5.00 2.09
C VAL A 54 -2.90 -3.78 2.51
N VAL A 55 -4.17 -4.04 2.76
CA VAL A 55 -5.22 -3.10 3.14
C VAL A 55 -4.87 -2.48 4.51
N GLY A 56 -4.86 -1.15 4.58
CA GLY A 56 -4.50 -0.40 5.79
C GLY A 56 -2.99 -0.19 5.99
N VAL A 57 -2.15 -0.91 5.24
CA VAL A 57 -0.68 -0.81 5.31
C VAL A 57 -0.15 0.00 4.14
N ASP A 58 -0.31 -0.50 2.92
CA ASP A 58 0.15 0.15 1.68
C ASP A 58 -0.84 1.22 1.21
N HIS A 59 -2.13 0.95 1.39
CA HIS A 59 -3.22 1.83 0.98
C HIS A 59 -4.31 1.88 2.05
N ARG A 60 -5.18 2.90 1.99
CA ARG A 60 -6.33 3.01 2.90
C ARG A 60 -7.25 1.79 2.77
N VAL A 61 -7.98 1.49 3.84
CA VAL A 61 -8.94 0.37 3.88
C VAL A 61 -10.00 0.46 2.78
N GLU A 62 -10.42 1.68 2.45
CA GLU A 62 -11.41 1.98 1.42
C GLU A 62 -10.83 2.07 0.00
N ALA A 63 -9.52 1.88 -0.17
CA ALA A 63 -8.88 2.02 -1.47
C ALA A 63 -9.23 0.81 -2.36
N VAL A 64 -9.87 1.08 -3.50
CA VAL A 64 -10.20 0.07 -4.52
C VAL A 64 -9.16 0.05 -5.66
N PHE A 65 -8.43 1.14 -5.85
CA PHE A 65 -7.41 1.26 -6.90
C PHE A 65 -6.06 1.58 -6.27
N CYS A 66 -5.00 0.96 -6.78
CA CYS A 66 -3.64 1.24 -6.33
C CYS A 66 -3.19 2.68 -6.61
N SER A 67 -3.81 3.35 -7.60
CA SER A 67 -3.44 4.71 -7.99
C SER A 67 -4.57 5.48 -8.65
N ARG A 68 -4.44 6.82 -8.69
CA ARG A 68 -5.31 7.71 -9.47
C ARG A 68 -5.32 7.36 -10.96
N ARG A 69 -4.20 6.88 -11.52
CA ARG A 69 -4.11 6.48 -12.93
C ARG A 69 -5.05 5.30 -13.23
N CYS A 70 -5.01 4.26 -12.39
CA CYS A 70 -5.91 3.11 -12.50
C CYS A 70 -7.38 3.53 -12.32
N LYS A 71 -7.69 4.37 -11.32
CA LYS A 71 -9.06 4.91 -11.15
C LYS A 71 -9.59 5.62 -12.40
N THR A 72 -8.75 6.44 -13.06
CA THR A 72 -9.14 7.15 -14.28
C THR A 72 -9.32 6.20 -15.47
N ARG A 73 -8.45 5.20 -15.64
CA ARG A 73 -8.58 4.18 -16.69
C ARG A 73 -9.88 3.40 -16.55
N ALA A 74 -10.19 2.94 -15.34
CA ALA A 74 -11.45 2.28 -15.01
C ALA A 74 -12.66 3.14 -15.38
N ARG A 75 -12.61 4.43 -15.03
CA ARG A 75 -13.68 5.38 -15.36
C ARG A 75 -13.83 5.56 -16.87
N ARG A 76 -12.73 5.67 -17.61
CA ARG A 76 -12.75 5.80 -19.08
C ARG A 76 -13.31 4.54 -19.75
N GLY A 77 -12.89 3.35 -19.31
CA GLY A 77 -13.43 2.08 -19.80
C GLY A 77 -14.94 1.98 -19.57
N ARG A 78 -15.42 2.33 -18.37
CA ARG A 78 -16.86 2.34 -18.07
C ARG A 78 -17.65 3.35 -18.90
N GLN A 79 -17.09 4.52 -19.21
CA GLN A 79 -17.75 5.51 -20.06
C GLN A 79 -17.83 5.02 -21.51
N ALA A 80 -16.75 4.45 -22.06
CA ALA A 80 -16.75 3.87 -23.39
C ALA A 80 -17.77 2.74 -23.53
N ALA A 81 -17.89 1.87 -22.52
CA ALA A 81 -18.91 0.80 -22.50
C ALA A 81 -20.35 1.34 -22.45
N ARG A 82 -20.59 2.48 -21.77
CA ARG A 82 -21.92 3.12 -21.69
C ARG A 82 -22.30 3.91 -22.94
N SER A 83 -21.34 4.30 -23.77
CA SER A 83 -21.59 5.01 -25.03
C SER A 83 -21.69 4.07 -26.23
N ALA A 84 -21.36 2.79 -26.06
CA ALA A 84 -21.41 1.77 -27.10
C ALA A 84 -22.69 0.91 -27.05
N GLY A 85 -23.61 1.19 -26.12
CA GLY A 85 -24.94 0.56 -26.03
C GLY A 85 -26.02 1.62 -26.11
#